data_AF-A0A9N9DK76-F1
#
_entry.id   AF-A0A9N9DK76-F1
#
_cell.length_a   1.000
_cell.length_b   1.000
_cell.length_c   1.000
_cell.angle_alpha   90.00
_cell.angle_beta   90.00
_cell.angle_gamma   90.00
#
_symmetry.space_group_name_H-M   'P 1'
#
loop_
_entity.id
_entity.type
_entity.pdbx_description
1 polymer ?
#
loop_
_entity_poly.entity_id
_entity_poly.type
_entity_poly.pdbx_seq_one_letter_code
_entity_poly.pdbx_strand_id
1 'polypeptide(L)'
;MFLQWISHLNLLEHNRESNVLSKFPLNVRKVLIQEITQVLLQAHDPNILPSMAHVKWVMEAIGQGFALPLEEMSITAISKELYSQWLFEPNFRPAAIRDAVGKPEEQEFWQTIFHHYSLLFQPRVQNANTPTTSTPTTPGFPSSANQTSTFTYLQ
;
A
#
# COMPACT_ATOMS: atom_id res chain seq x y z
N MET A 1 7.51 -4.18 8.68
CA MET A 1 7.74 -4.86 9.97
C MET A 1 6.70 -5.98 10.25
N PHE A 2 6.23 -6.72 9.23
CA PHE A 2 5.48 -7.98 9.39
C PHE A 2 6.30 -9.14 8.78
N LEU A 3 6.82 -8.95 7.56
CA LEU A 3 7.73 -9.90 6.90
C LEU A 3 9.02 -10.21 7.69
N GLN A 4 9.65 -9.22 8.33
CA GLN A 4 10.82 -9.46 9.20
C GLN A 4 10.47 -10.32 10.41
N TRP A 5 9.28 -10.17 10.98
CA TRP A 5 8.85 -10.92 12.16
C TRP A 5 8.50 -12.37 11.81
N ILE A 6 7.81 -12.61 10.70
CA ILE A 6 7.45 -13.97 10.24
C ILE A 6 8.66 -14.72 9.66
N SER A 7 9.60 -13.99 9.05
CA SER A 7 10.92 -14.51 8.65
C SER A 7 11.74 -14.92 9.87
N HIS A 8 11.68 -14.16 10.98
CA HIS A 8 12.33 -14.53 12.25
C HIS A 8 11.74 -15.79 12.88
N LEU A 9 10.45 -16.06 12.62
CA LEU A 9 9.75 -17.26 13.09
C LEU A 9 9.98 -18.49 12.20
N ASN A 10 10.79 -18.38 11.13
CA ASN A 10 11.05 -19.44 10.15
C ASN A 10 9.76 -20.01 9.50
N LEU A 11 8.68 -19.24 9.53
CA LEU A 11 7.36 -19.66 9.03
C LEU A 11 7.18 -19.39 7.53
N LEU A 12 8.06 -18.56 6.93
CA LEU A 12 8.10 -18.22 5.52
C LEU A 12 9.57 -18.02 5.09
N GLU A 13 10.06 -18.82 4.13
CA GLU A 13 11.34 -18.57 3.47
C GLU A 13 11.28 -17.22 2.74
N HIS A 14 12.10 -16.26 3.19
CA HIS A 14 12.21 -14.98 2.51
C HIS A 14 13.13 -15.13 1.30
N ASN A 15 12.57 -15.15 0.09
CA ASN A 15 13.37 -15.16 -1.13
C ASN A 15 14.13 -13.83 -1.26
N ARG A 16 15.47 -13.90 -1.18
CA ARG A 16 16.36 -12.73 -1.27
C ARG A 16 16.33 -12.02 -2.63
N GLU A 17 15.80 -12.67 -3.65
CA GLU A 17 15.63 -12.12 -5.00
C GLU A 17 14.28 -11.40 -5.19
N SER A 18 13.40 -11.45 -4.18
CA SER A 18 12.12 -10.75 -4.21
C SER A 18 12.22 -9.29 -3.79
N ASN A 19 11.17 -8.53 -4.10
CA ASN A 19 10.94 -7.16 -3.67
C ASN A 19 11.94 -6.14 -4.24
N VAL A 20 12.37 -6.34 -5.49
CA VAL A 20 13.34 -5.44 -6.15
C VAL A 20 12.80 -4.02 -6.27
N LEU A 21 11.47 -3.90 -6.49
CA LEU A 21 10.81 -2.62 -6.69
C LEU A 21 10.85 -1.73 -5.45
N SER A 22 10.90 -2.28 -4.23
CA SER A 22 11.01 -1.47 -3.00
C SER A 22 12.25 -0.57 -2.96
N LYS A 23 13.31 -0.93 -3.69
CA LYS A 23 14.56 -0.16 -3.78
C LYS A 23 14.44 1.05 -4.72
N PHE A 24 13.36 1.12 -5.50
CA PHE A 24 13.19 2.16 -6.51
C PHE A 24 12.61 3.43 -5.85
N PRO A 25 12.96 4.62 -6.39
CA PRO A 25 12.34 5.87 -5.96
C PRO A 25 10.82 5.80 -5.99
N LEU A 26 10.16 6.47 -5.05
CA LEU A 26 8.70 6.41 -4.89
C LEU A 26 7.97 6.77 -6.19
N ASN A 27 8.37 7.84 -6.87
CA ASN A 27 7.78 8.24 -8.14
C ASN A 27 7.84 7.14 -9.21
N VAL A 28 8.97 6.44 -9.33
CA VAL A 28 9.12 5.33 -10.28
C VAL A 28 8.21 4.16 -9.93
N ARG A 29 8.18 3.79 -8.64
CA ARG A 29 7.27 2.73 -8.16
C ARG A 29 5.83 3.04 -8.50
N LYS A 30 5.36 4.25 -8.20
CA LYS A 30 3.97 4.68 -8.47
C LYS A 30 3.59 4.49 -9.93
N VAL A 31 4.43 4.99 -10.84
CA VAL A 31 4.20 4.86 -12.28
C VAL A 31 4.16 3.39 -12.69
N LEU A 32 5.13 2.58 -12.27
CA LEU A 32 5.15 1.16 -12.61
C LEU A 32 3.90 0.42 -12.12
N ILE A 33 3.52 0.62 -10.86
CA ILE A 33 2.34 -0.03 -10.28
C ILE A 33 1.09 0.38 -11.05
N GLN A 34 0.92 1.68 -11.30
CA GLN A 34 -0.24 2.21 -11.99
C GLN A 34 -0.35 1.65 -13.41
N GLU A 35 0.71 1.75 -14.22
CA GLU A 35 0.70 1.29 -15.61
C GLU A 35 0.48 -0.23 -15.71
N ILE A 36 1.18 -1.02 -14.89
CA ILE A 36 1.02 -2.49 -14.88
C ILE A 36 -0.43 -2.87 -14.53
N THR A 37 -0.97 -2.26 -13.47
CA THR A 37 -2.32 -2.59 -12.99
C THR A 37 -3.38 -2.16 -14.01
N GLN A 38 -3.21 -0.98 -14.63
CA GLN A 38 -4.11 -0.46 -15.65
C GLN A 38 -4.15 -1.36 -16.89
N VAL A 39 -2.98 -1.78 -17.37
CA VAL A 39 -2.87 -2.71 -18.51
C VAL A 39 -3.58 -4.03 -18.19
N LEU A 40 -3.40 -4.57 -16.98
CA LEU A 40 -4.01 -5.84 -16.60
C LEU A 40 -5.53 -5.77 -16.36
N LEU A 41 -6.04 -4.63 -15.89
CA LEU A 41 -7.49 -4.40 -15.77
C LEU A 41 -8.17 -4.35 -17.14
N GLN A 42 -7.50 -3.79 -18.14
CA GLN A 42 -8.02 -3.63 -19.50
C GLN A 42 -7.70 -4.85 -20.38
N ALA A 43 -6.75 -5.69 -19.98
CA ALA A 43 -6.38 -6.87 -20.73
C ALA A 43 -7.49 -7.92 -20.66
N HIS A 44 -8.03 -8.28 -21.83
CA HIS A 44 -8.95 -9.41 -21.96
C HIS A 44 -8.24 -10.71 -22.34
N ASP A 45 -6.95 -10.66 -22.68
CA ASP A 45 -6.15 -11.84 -22.99
C ASP A 45 -5.57 -12.48 -21.71
N PRO A 46 -6.05 -13.66 -21.29
CA PRO A 46 -5.53 -14.34 -20.11
C PRO A 46 -4.08 -14.82 -20.28
N ASN A 47 -3.55 -14.85 -21.50
CA ASN A 47 -2.18 -15.29 -21.81
C ASN A 47 -1.14 -14.19 -21.63
N ILE A 48 -1.53 -12.96 -21.24
CA ILE A 48 -0.58 -11.89 -20.92
C ILE A 48 0.37 -12.27 -19.76
N LEU A 49 -0.10 -13.14 -18.86
CA LEU A 49 0.70 -13.75 -17.79
C LEU A 49 0.65 -15.28 -17.92
N PRO A 50 1.45 -15.86 -18.85
CA PRO A 50 1.33 -17.26 -19.25
C PRO A 50 1.97 -18.25 -18.26
N SER A 51 2.76 -17.76 -17.29
CA SER A 51 3.47 -18.62 -16.35
C SER A 51 3.30 -18.11 -14.92
N MET A 52 3.45 -19.01 -13.95
CA MET A 52 3.39 -18.66 -12.53
C MET A 52 4.47 -17.64 -12.14
N ALA A 53 5.65 -17.70 -12.77
CA ALA A 53 6.71 -16.73 -12.52
C ALA A 53 6.29 -15.31 -12.91
N HIS A 54 5.60 -15.14 -14.05
CA HIS A 54 5.07 -13.85 -14.47
C HIS A 54 4.01 -13.34 -13.50
N VAL A 55 3.09 -14.22 -13.06
CA VAL A 55 2.07 -13.86 -12.07
C VAL A 55 2.71 -13.41 -10.76
N LYS A 56 3.65 -14.18 -10.21
CA LYS A 56 4.35 -13.83 -8.95
C LYS A 56 5.06 -12.48 -9.04
N TRP A 57 5.77 -12.23 -10.14
CA TRP A 57 6.46 -10.96 -10.35
C TRP A 57 5.49 -9.77 -10.43
N VAL A 58 4.39 -9.91 -11.16
CA VAL A 58 3.39 -8.83 -11.24
C VAL A 58 2.70 -8.64 -9.90
N MET A 59 2.37 -9.71 -9.18
CA MET A 59 1.79 -9.60 -7.84
C MET A 59 2.72 -8.86 -6.88
N GLU A 60 4.04 -9.06 -6.97
CA GLU A 60 5.01 -8.28 -6.20
C GLU A 60 4.91 -6.79 -6.52
N ALA A 61 4.80 -6.44 -7.81
CA ALA A 61 4.60 -5.05 -8.23
C ALA A 61 3.30 -4.47 -7.68
N ILE A 62 2.17 -5.15 -7.86
CA ILE A 62 0.86 -4.72 -7.35
C ILE A 62 0.88 -4.61 -5.82
N GLY A 63 1.56 -5.52 -5.13
CA GLY A 63 1.70 -5.54 -3.67
C GLY A 63 2.31 -4.25 -3.10
N GLN A 64 3.22 -3.61 -3.84
CA GLN A 64 3.77 -2.30 -3.46
C GLN A 64 2.69 -1.23 -3.34
N GLY A 65 1.62 -1.31 -4.15
CA GLY A 65 0.50 -0.37 -4.15
C GLY A 65 -0.15 -0.25 -2.78
N PHE A 66 -0.29 -1.37 -2.07
CA PHE A 66 -0.90 -1.42 -0.73
C PHE A 66 0.03 -0.89 0.39
N ALA A 67 1.33 -0.75 0.10
CA ALA A 67 2.33 -0.19 1.01
C ALA A 67 2.71 1.27 0.70
N LEU A 68 2.12 1.89 -0.33
CA LEU A 68 2.34 3.30 -0.66
C LEU A 68 1.84 4.23 0.46
N PRO A 69 2.22 5.52 0.50
CA PRO A 69 1.65 6.51 1.42
C PRO A 69 0.13 6.75 1.22
N LEU A 70 -0.53 7.41 2.18
CA LEU A 70 -2.00 7.64 2.12
C LEU A 70 -2.40 8.64 1.03
N GLU A 71 -1.46 9.44 0.56
CA GLU A 71 -1.64 10.40 -0.53
C GLU A 71 -1.89 9.67 -1.87
N GLU A 72 -1.46 8.41 -1.98
CA GLU A 72 -1.51 7.62 -3.22
C GLU A 72 -2.66 6.59 -3.22
N MET A 73 -3.74 6.88 -2.48
CA MET A 73 -4.90 5.99 -2.34
C MET A 73 -5.58 5.66 -3.68
N SER A 74 -5.42 6.49 -4.71
CA SER A 74 -5.89 6.19 -6.06
C SER A 74 -5.21 4.95 -6.65
N ILE A 75 -3.89 4.82 -6.49
CA ILE A 75 -3.12 3.65 -6.96
C ILE A 75 -3.54 2.41 -6.18
N THR A 76 -3.74 2.55 -4.86
CA THR A 76 -4.27 1.49 -3.99
C THR A 76 -5.64 1.03 -4.45
N ALA A 77 -6.53 1.96 -4.83
CA ALA A 77 -7.88 1.63 -5.29
C ALA A 77 -7.87 0.83 -6.60
N ILE A 78 -7.03 1.22 -7.57
CA ILE A 78 -6.85 0.49 -8.83
C ILE A 78 -6.29 -0.92 -8.55
N SER A 79 -5.31 -1.03 -7.66
CA SER A 79 -4.72 -2.32 -7.25
C SER A 79 -5.75 -3.24 -6.59
N LYS A 80 -6.61 -2.68 -5.73
CA LYS A 80 -7.73 -3.38 -5.10
C LYS A 80 -8.76 -3.85 -6.13
N GLU A 81 -9.05 -3.03 -7.14
CA GLU A 81 -9.99 -3.40 -8.20
C GLU A 81 -9.50 -4.63 -8.96
N LEU A 82 -8.23 -4.62 -9.39
CA LEU A 82 -7.62 -5.75 -10.10
C LEU A 82 -7.68 -7.05 -9.27
N TYR A 83 -7.30 -6.99 -8.00
CA TYR A 83 -7.37 -8.16 -7.12
C TYR A 83 -8.81 -8.60 -6.84
N SER A 84 -9.77 -7.69 -6.75
CA SER A 84 -11.18 -8.04 -6.60
C SER A 84 -11.69 -8.79 -7.85
N GLN A 85 -11.36 -8.29 -9.04
CA GLN A 85 -11.68 -8.95 -10.30
C GLN A 85 -11.04 -10.35 -10.38
N TRP A 86 -9.76 -10.49 -10.02
CA TRP A 86 -9.10 -11.81 -9.97
C TRP A 86 -9.69 -12.75 -8.93
N LEU A 87 -10.13 -12.25 -7.76
CA LEU A 87 -10.75 -13.09 -6.72
C LEU A 87 -12.13 -13.59 -7.16
N PHE A 88 -12.98 -12.70 -7.66
CA PHE A 88 -14.39 -13.00 -7.86
C PHE A 88 -14.76 -13.41 -9.29
N GLU A 89 -13.92 -13.13 -10.27
CA GLU A 89 -14.22 -13.38 -11.68
C GLU A 89 -13.18 -14.32 -12.32
N PRO A 90 -13.44 -15.65 -12.33
CA PRO A 90 -12.47 -16.65 -12.83
C PRO A 90 -11.98 -16.42 -14.26
N ASN A 91 -12.79 -15.78 -15.10
CA ASN A 91 -12.46 -15.51 -16.51
C ASN A 91 -11.39 -14.44 -16.70
N PHE A 92 -11.22 -13.55 -15.71
CA PHE A 92 -10.24 -12.47 -15.76
C PHE A 92 -8.95 -12.80 -14.99
N ARG A 93 -8.87 -13.99 -14.41
CA ARG A 93 -7.63 -14.47 -13.80
C ARG A 93 -6.59 -14.78 -14.88
N PRO A 94 -5.29 -14.61 -14.56
CA PRO A 94 -4.21 -15.12 -15.40
C PRO A 94 -4.39 -16.60 -15.75
N ALA A 95 -4.06 -16.99 -16.99
CA ALA A 95 -4.16 -18.39 -17.45
C ALA A 95 -3.44 -19.36 -16.50
N ALA A 96 -2.22 -18.99 -16.06
CA ALA A 96 -1.43 -19.81 -15.14
C ALA A 96 -2.13 -20.10 -13.80
N ILE A 97 -3.01 -19.21 -13.31
CA ILE A 97 -3.80 -19.44 -12.10
C ILE A 97 -5.03 -20.30 -12.39
N ARG A 98 -5.69 -20.08 -13.53
CA ARG A 98 -6.84 -20.89 -13.97
C ARG A 98 -6.47 -22.35 -14.16
N ASP A 99 -5.27 -22.62 -14.65
CA ASP A 99 -4.73 -23.98 -14.84
C ASP A 99 -4.22 -24.62 -13.54
N ALA A 100 -4.17 -23.84 -12.45
CA ALA A 100 -3.71 -24.27 -11.14
C ALA A 100 -4.85 -24.62 -10.16
N VAL A 101 -6.11 -24.68 -10.62
CA VAL A 101 -7.26 -25.00 -9.76
C VAL A 101 -7.06 -26.32 -9.03
N GLY A 102 -7.20 -26.28 -7.69
CA GLY A 102 -7.01 -27.43 -6.80
C GLY A 102 -5.53 -27.78 -6.54
N LYS A 103 -4.58 -26.98 -7.03
CA LYS A 103 -3.14 -27.17 -6.78
C LYS A 103 -2.63 -26.17 -5.71
N PRO A 104 -1.48 -26.43 -5.07
CA PRO A 104 -0.91 -25.54 -4.06
C PRO A 104 -0.68 -24.11 -4.54
N GLU A 105 -0.41 -23.91 -5.83
CA GLU A 105 -0.15 -22.60 -6.41
C GLU A 105 -1.38 -21.68 -6.40
N GLU A 106 -2.60 -22.24 -6.54
CA GLU A 106 -3.84 -21.47 -6.37
C GLU A 106 -3.97 -20.96 -4.94
N GLN A 107 -3.62 -21.78 -3.95
CA GLN A 107 -3.66 -21.38 -2.55
C GLN A 107 -2.62 -20.28 -2.24
N GLU A 108 -1.40 -20.42 -2.78
CA GLU A 108 -0.34 -19.41 -2.65
C GLU A 108 -0.78 -18.06 -3.26
N PHE A 109 -1.48 -18.10 -4.40
CA PHE A 109 -2.04 -16.92 -5.05
C PHE A 109 -3.02 -16.18 -4.13
N TRP A 110 -3.98 -16.89 -3.51
CA TRP A 110 -4.93 -16.28 -2.58
C TRP A 110 -4.26 -15.70 -1.34
N GLN A 111 -3.35 -16.46 -0.73
CA GLN A 111 -2.59 -16.01 0.43
C GLN A 111 -1.81 -14.73 0.11
N THR A 112 -1.24 -14.63 -1.08
CA THR A 112 -0.52 -13.44 -1.53
C THR A 112 -1.44 -12.23 -1.66
N ILE A 113 -2.64 -12.38 -2.23
CA ILE A 113 -3.62 -11.28 -2.31
C ILE A 113 -4.02 -10.80 -0.91
N PHE A 114 -4.38 -11.71 -0.01
CA PHE A 114 -4.76 -11.35 1.36
C PHE A 114 -3.60 -10.75 2.15
N HIS A 115 -2.37 -11.23 1.92
CA HIS A 115 -1.17 -10.62 2.47
C HIS A 115 -1.03 -9.17 2.02
N HIS A 116 -1.21 -8.88 0.73
CA HIS A 116 -1.16 -7.51 0.23
C HIS A 116 -2.26 -6.63 0.81
N TYR A 117 -3.50 -7.13 0.93
CA TYR A 117 -4.56 -6.39 1.62
C TYR A 117 -4.22 -6.09 3.09
N SER A 118 -3.54 -7.00 3.78
CA SER A 118 -3.10 -6.76 5.18
C SER A 118 -2.18 -5.54 5.31
N LEU A 119 -1.47 -5.16 4.24
CA LEU A 119 -0.59 -3.98 4.24
C LEU A 119 -1.35 -2.67 4.43
N LEU A 120 -2.64 -2.61 4.10
CA LEU A 120 -3.50 -1.45 4.34
C LEU A 120 -3.62 -1.08 5.82
N PHE A 121 -3.47 -2.07 6.70
CA PHE A 121 -3.59 -1.90 8.15
C PHE A 121 -2.24 -1.68 8.82
N GLN A 122 -1.15 -1.61 8.05
CA GLN A 122 0.15 -1.29 8.61
C GLN A 122 0.22 0.20 9.02
N PRO A 123 0.69 0.51 10.23
CA PRO A 123 0.90 1.90 10.65
C PRO A 123 1.83 2.63 9.67
N ARG A 124 1.40 3.80 9.21
CA ARG A 124 2.18 4.67 8.33
C ARG A 124 2.75 5.80 9.16
N VAL A 125 4.07 5.84 9.30
CA VAL A 125 4.75 6.92 10.00
C VAL A 125 4.63 8.17 9.13
N GLN A 126 3.78 9.12 9.53
CA GLN A 126 3.80 10.45 8.94
C GLN A 126 5.14 11.07 9.32
N ASN A 127 5.99 11.38 8.35
CA ASN A 127 7.17 12.22 8.59
C ASN A 127 6.68 13.63 8.92
N ALA A 128 6.31 13.86 10.18
CA ALA A 128 5.96 15.15 10.72
C ALA A 128 7.25 16.01 10.84
N ASN A 129 7.77 16.48 9.71
CA ASN A 129 8.78 17.54 9.67
C ASN A 129 8.12 18.92 9.53
N THR A 130 6.99 19.12 10.20
CA THR A 130 6.43 20.44 10.48
C THR A 130 6.31 20.57 11.99
N PRO A 131 7.12 21.42 12.65
CA PRO A 131 6.90 21.75 14.06
C PRO A 131 5.65 22.61 14.15
N THR A 132 4.47 21.99 14.21
CA THR A 132 3.26 22.67 14.67
C THR A 132 3.32 22.69 16.19
N THR A 133 3.75 23.82 16.75
CA THR A 133 3.52 24.17 18.15
C THR A 133 2.01 24.27 18.36
N SER A 134 1.35 23.15 18.62
CA SER A 134 -0.03 23.12 19.10
C SER A 134 0.00 23.17 20.63
N THR A 135 -0.08 24.38 21.17
CA THR A 135 -0.52 24.58 22.56
C THR A 135 -1.91 23.96 22.73
N PRO A 136 -2.14 23.09 23.72
CA PRO A 136 -3.45 22.50 23.96
C PRO A 136 -4.37 23.57 24.60
N THR A 137 -5.38 24.03 23.86
CA THR A 137 -6.46 24.86 24.40
C THR A 137 -7.50 23.96 25.07
N THR A 138 -7.46 23.93 26.40
CA THR A 138 -8.52 23.38 27.25
C THR A 138 -9.79 24.24 27.14
N PRO A 139 -10.99 23.65 26.98
CA PRO A 139 -12.24 24.42 26.91
C PRO A 139 -12.81 24.67 28.31
N GLY A 140 -13.01 25.95 28.65
CA GLY A 140 -13.93 26.40 29.71
C GLY A 140 -13.27 27.08 30.90
N PHE A 141 -13.32 28.42 30.93
CA PHE A 141 -13.67 29.31 32.06
C PHE A 141 -13.43 30.77 31.60
N PRO A 142 -14.37 31.72 31.82
CA PRO A 142 -14.11 33.13 31.51
C PRO A 142 -13.23 33.73 32.61
N SER A 143 -11.99 34.07 32.29
CA SER A 143 -11.12 34.81 33.22
C SER A 143 -11.39 36.30 33.09
N SER A 144 -11.88 36.87 34.19
CA SER A 144 -12.14 38.28 34.41
C SER A 144 -10.91 39.16 34.20
N ALA A 145 -11.20 40.36 33.70
CA ALA A 145 -10.40 41.58 33.64
C ALA A 145 -9.09 41.62 34.45
N ASN A 146 -8.03 42.12 33.80
CA ASN A 146 -7.34 43.28 34.39
C ASN A 146 -6.70 44.17 33.32
N GLN A 147 -7.08 45.44 33.40
CA GLN A 147 -6.49 46.57 32.70
C GLN A 147 -5.01 46.70 33.04
N THR A 148 -4.18 47.06 32.06
CA THR A 148 -2.91 47.74 32.36
C THR A 148 -2.62 48.76 31.27
N SER A 149 -2.37 49.96 31.75
CA SER A 149 -2.35 51.25 31.07
C SER A 149 -1.09 51.44 30.24
N THR A 150 -1.24 51.86 28.99
CA THR A 150 -0.14 52.38 28.15
C THR A 150 0.18 53.83 28.54
N PHE A 151 1.37 54.07 29.08
CA PHE A 151 2.00 55.39 29.18
C PHE A 151 2.75 55.67 27.88
N THR A 152 2.32 56.68 27.13
CA THR A 152 3.01 57.21 25.95
C THR A 152 3.91 58.37 26.39
N TYR A 153 5.22 58.25 26.14
CA TYR A 153 6.17 59.37 26.16
C TYR A 153 6.12 60.08 24.81
N LEU A 154 5.92 61.40 24.80
CA LEU A 154 6.33 62.28 23.70
C LEU A 154 6.87 63.59 24.29
N GLN A 155 7.99 64.02 23.71
CA GLN A 155 8.65 65.32 23.88
C GLN A 155 7.74 66.50 23.57
#